data_AF-E3MM34-F1
#
_entry.id   AF-E3MM34-F1
#
_cell.length_a   1.000
_cell.length_b   1.000
_cell.length_c   1.000
_cell.angle_alpha   90.00
_cell.angle_beta   90.00
_cell.angle_gamma   90.00
#
_symmetry.space_group_name_H-M   'P 1'
#
loop_
_entity.id
_entity.type
_entity.pdbx_description
1 polymer ?
#
loop_
_entity_poly.entity_id
_entity_poly.type
_entity_poly.pdbx_seq_one_letter_code
_entity_poly.pdbx_strand_id
1 'polypeptide(L)'
;MLKSFIILCVSILPISLAGRECVWVLGKVECQSDPTKNLNVEIRVWDKDGPGPLQMIDPDDLMGVTFSNDDGRFQLDGCGDDFDWIPGVKNVPEPYIEIRHYCNSEKGDVFQLPEFNTFVPNTYDIGTIILDKETRGTKTTQKTDPTQ
;
A
#
# COMPACT_ATOMS: atom_id res chain seq x y z
N MET A 1 -6.34 -27.74 -43.02
CA MET A 1 -7.21 -26.68 -42.50
C MET A 1 -7.22 -26.61 -40.98
N LEU A 2 -7.44 -27.72 -40.25
CA LEU A 2 -7.38 -27.74 -38.77
C LEU A 2 -6.02 -27.30 -38.19
N LYS A 3 -4.90 -27.70 -38.82
CA LYS A 3 -3.54 -27.30 -38.39
C LYS A 3 -3.27 -25.79 -38.50
N SER A 4 -3.83 -25.11 -39.50
CA SER A 4 -3.65 -23.66 -39.69
C SER A 4 -4.48 -22.85 -38.69
N PHE A 5 -5.63 -23.38 -38.25
CA PHE A 5 -6.48 -22.77 -37.22
C PHE A 5 -5.81 -22.82 -35.83
N ILE A 6 -5.13 -23.93 -35.52
CA ILE A 6 -4.38 -24.08 -34.26
C ILE A 6 -3.22 -23.08 -34.16
N ILE A 7 -2.48 -22.85 -35.27
CA ILE A 7 -1.37 -21.89 -35.29
C ILE A 7 -1.87 -20.45 -35.10
N LEU A 8 -3.02 -20.09 -35.69
CA LEU A 8 -3.61 -18.77 -35.53
C LEU A 8 -4.09 -18.52 -34.09
N CYS A 9 -4.68 -19.51 -33.42
CA CYS A 9 -5.12 -19.39 -32.03
C CYS A 9 -3.95 -19.23 -31.02
N VAL A 10 -2.79 -19.85 -31.28
CA VAL A 10 -1.61 -19.74 -30.40
C VAL A 10 -0.96 -18.36 -30.48
N SER A 11 -1.04 -17.66 -31.62
CA SER A 11 -0.47 -16.32 -31.78
C SER A 11 -1.28 -15.18 -31.14
N ILE A 12 -2.46 -15.46 -30.59
CA ILE A 12 -3.35 -14.45 -29.97
C ILE A 12 -3.41 -14.57 -28.44
N LEU A 13 -2.54 -15.38 -27.83
CA LEU A 13 -2.40 -15.39 -26.37
C LEU A 13 -1.43 -14.26 -25.99
N PRO A 14 -1.91 -13.08 -25.54
CA PRO A 14 -1.02 -12.16 -24.84
C PRO A 14 -0.48 -12.92 -23.63
N ILE A 15 0.83 -13.07 -23.56
CA ILE A 15 1.49 -13.48 -22.33
C ILE A 15 1.34 -12.27 -21.39
N SER A 16 0.30 -12.27 -20.56
CA SER A 16 0.20 -11.28 -19.48
C SER A 16 1.29 -11.62 -18.47
N LEU A 17 2.30 -10.78 -18.41
CA LEU A 17 3.23 -10.78 -17.28
C LEU A 17 2.56 -9.91 -16.21
N ALA A 18 2.41 -10.45 -15.01
CA ALA A 18 2.06 -9.62 -13.85
C ALA A 18 3.36 -9.02 -13.30
N GLY A 19 3.36 -7.71 -13.09
CA GLY A 19 4.45 -7.00 -12.45
C GLY A 19 4.40 -7.24 -10.95
N ARG A 20 5.15 -8.21 -10.43
CA ARG A 20 5.33 -8.39 -8.99
C ARG A 20 6.48 -7.55 -8.48
N GLU A 21 6.19 -6.60 -7.60
CA GLU A 21 7.22 -5.86 -6.85
C GLU A 21 6.97 -5.94 -5.36
N CYS A 22 8.05 -5.90 -4.58
CA CYS A 22 8.00 -5.97 -3.13
C CYS A 22 8.66 -4.75 -2.50
N VAL A 23 8.17 -4.35 -1.34
CA VAL A 23 8.70 -3.24 -0.55
C VAL A 23 9.26 -3.75 0.76
N TRP A 24 10.28 -3.05 1.27
CA TRP A 24 10.76 -3.19 2.63
C TRP A 24 10.76 -1.80 3.27
N VAL A 25 9.88 -1.58 4.24
CA VAL A 25 9.64 -0.29 4.88
C VAL A 25 10.10 -0.34 6.34
N LEU A 26 10.91 0.64 6.73
CA LEU A 26 11.32 0.86 8.11
C LEU A 26 10.83 2.22 8.58
N GLY A 27 10.45 2.32 9.85
CA GLY A 27 10.02 3.59 10.41
C GLY A 27 9.85 3.56 11.92
N LYS A 28 9.50 4.74 12.44
CA LYS A 28 9.08 4.95 13.83
C LYS A 28 7.88 5.87 13.86
N VAL A 29 6.88 5.54 14.67
CA VAL A 29 5.79 6.44 15.05
C VAL A 29 6.03 7.03 16.43
N GLU A 30 5.59 8.28 16.64
CA GLU A 30 5.74 8.97 17.91
C GLU A 30 4.55 9.87 18.20
N CYS A 31 3.80 9.54 19.24
CA CYS A 31 2.81 10.38 19.89
C CYS A 31 3.51 11.16 21.02
N GLN A 32 3.77 12.45 20.82
CA GLN A 32 4.54 13.25 21.77
C GLN A 32 3.69 13.61 23.00
N SER A 33 2.36 13.73 22.81
CA SER A 33 1.39 13.97 23.88
C SER A 33 1.21 12.77 24.83
N ASP A 34 1.30 11.54 24.32
CA ASP A 34 1.18 10.30 25.11
C ASP A 34 2.03 9.16 24.50
N PRO A 35 3.27 8.95 25.01
CA PRO A 35 4.17 7.93 24.49
C PRO A 35 3.64 6.49 24.62
N THR A 36 2.66 6.22 25.49
CA THR A 36 2.07 4.88 25.61
C THR A 36 1.31 4.48 24.35
N LYS A 37 0.89 5.47 23.55
CA LYS A 37 0.20 5.29 22.26
C LYS A 37 1.14 5.02 21.09
N ASN A 38 2.44 4.85 21.34
CA ASN A 38 3.41 4.39 20.34
C ASN A 38 3.34 2.89 20.12
N LEU A 39 2.86 2.12 21.11
CA LEU A 39 2.75 0.68 21.04
C LEU A 39 1.54 0.26 20.21
N ASN A 40 1.71 -0.78 19.38
CA ASN A 40 0.63 -1.43 18.65
C ASN A 40 -0.15 -0.48 17.73
N VAL A 41 0.54 0.50 17.16
CA VAL A 41 0.03 1.30 16.04
C VAL A 41 0.05 0.40 14.81
N GLU A 42 -1.05 0.37 14.06
CA GLU A 42 -1.17 -0.45 12.86
C GLU A 42 -0.61 0.31 11.66
N ILE A 43 0.29 -0.33 10.90
CA ILE A 43 0.89 0.22 9.69
C ILE A 43 0.58 -0.73 8.55
N ARG A 44 -0.03 -0.19 7.49
CA ARG A 44 -0.36 -0.91 6.27
C ARG A 44 0.36 -0.30 5.10
N VAL A 45 0.80 -1.14 4.17
CA VAL A 45 1.16 -0.70 2.82
C VAL A 45 0.09 -1.20 1.87
N TRP A 46 -0.34 -0.29 1.01
CA TRP A 46 -1.36 -0.50 0.00
C TRP A 46 -0.76 -0.24 -1.37
N ASP A 47 -1.20 -1.00 -2.35
CA ASP A 47 -1.08 -0.68 -3.76
C ASP A 47 -2.21 0.26 -4.16
N LYS A 48 -1.99 1.16 -5.09
CA LYS A 48 -3.00 2.14 -5.50
C LYS A 48 -3.47 1.86 -6.91
N ASP A 49 -4.44 0.96 -7.04
CA ASP A 49 -4.94 0.54 -8.34
C ASP A 49 -5.82 1.60 -9.02
N GLY A 50 -5.47 1.92 -10.28
CA GLY A 50 -6.33 2.55 -11.27
C GLY A 50 -6.78 4.00 -11.02
N PRO A 51 -6.38 5.00 -11.84
CA PRO A 51 -6.94 6.35 -11.72
C PRO A 51 -8.41 6.42 -12.17
N GLY A 52 -9.24 7.12 -11.39
CA GLY A 52 -10.59 7.53 -11.80
C GLY A 52 -11.60 6.37 -11.79
N PRO A 53 -12.40 6.16 -12.87
CA PRO A 53 -13.45 5.13 -12.89
C PRO A 53 -12.94 3.68 -12.76
N LEU A 54 -11.66 3.44 -13.02
CA LEU A 54 -11.04 2.13 -12.95
C LEU A 54 -10.87 1.64 -11.50
N GLN A 55 -10.74 2.56 -10.53
CA GLN A 55 -10.66 2.22 -9.09
C GLN A 55 -11.91 1.48 -8.57
N MET A 56 -13.06 1.59 -9.25
CA MET A 56 -14.27 0.82 -8.89
C MET A 56 -14.20 -0.64 -9.31
N ILE A 57 -13.31 -0.97 -10.24
CA ILE A 57 -13.12 -2.29 -10.81
C ILE A 57 -11.84 -2.93 -10.26
N ASP A 58 -10.88 -2.09 -9.89
CA ASP A 58 -9.57 -2.43 -9.35
C ASP A 58 -9.30 -1.55 -8.10
N PRO A 59 -9.82 -1.94 -6.92
CA PRO A 59 -9.63 -1.17 -5.70
C PRO A 59 -8.22 -1.37 -5.12
N ASP A 60 -7.70 -0.37 -4.42
CA ASP A 60 -6.40 -0.44 -3.73
C ASP A 60 -6.17 -1.77 -2.97
N ASP A 61 -5.14 -2.50 -3.38
CA ASP A 61 -4.81 -3.82 -2.84
C ASP A 61 -3.88 -3.77 -1.62
N LEU A 62 -4.20 -4.57 -0.59
CA LEU A 62 -3.38 -4.63 0.62
C LEU A 62 -2.11 -5.46 0.37
N MET A 63 -0.96 -4.79 0.29
CA MET A 63 0.33 -5.44 0.08
C MET A 63 0.93 -6.03 1.38
N GLY A 64 0.66 -5.43 2.54
CA GLY A 64 1.24 -5.86 3.83
C GLY A 64 0.78 -5.07 5.05
N VAL A 65 0.89 -5.68 6.24
CA VAL A 65 0.51 -5.08 7.54
C VAL A 65 1.55 -5.41 8.60
N THR A 66 1.88 -4.45 9.45
CA THR A 66 2.68 -4.64 10.66
C THR A 66 2.14 -3.80 11.81
N PHE A 67 2.73 -3.98 12.99
CA PHE A 67 2.43 -3.18 14.18
C PHE A 67 3.72 -2.63 14.78
N SER A 68 3.66 -1.41 15.31
CA SER A 68 4.77 -0.84 16.06
C SER A 68 4.97 -1.53 17.41
N ASN A 69 6.22 -1.59 17.84
CA ASN A 69 6.60 -2.04 19.19
C ASN A 69 6.44 -0.89 20.22
N ASP A 70 6.92 -1.13 21.45
CA ASP A 70 6.83 -0.20 22.58
C ASP A 70 7.61 1.12 22.39
N ASP A 71 8.70 1.10 21.63
CA ASP A 71 9.44 2.30 21.24
C ASP A 71 8.94 2.94 19.94
N GLY A 72 7.84 2.44 19.39
CA GLY A 72 7.17 2.96 18.20
C GLY A 72 7.81 2.57 16.87
N ARG A 73 8.87 1.75 16.88
CA ARG A 73 9.53 1.26 15.67
C ARG A 73 8.72 0.15 15.02
N PHE A 74 8.84 0.06 13.71
CA PHE A 74 8.23 -1.02 12.95
C PHE A 74 9.08 -1.40 11.74
N GLN A 75 8.86 -2.62 11.28
CA GLN A 75 9.39 -3.16 10.04
C GLN A 75 8.22 -3.78 9.30
N LEU A 76 8.08 -3.40 8.03
CA LEU A 76 7.02 -3.87 7.17
C LEU A 76 7.64 -4.42 5.89
N ASP A 77 7.18 -5.59 5.49
CA ASP A 77 7.40 -6.17 4.17
C ASP A 77 6.04 -6.49 3.54
N GLY A 78 5.96 -6.33 2.22
CA GLY A 78 4.74 -6.54 1.45
C GLY A 78 5.05 -6.57 -0.03
N CYS A 79 4.17 -7.18 -0.82
CA CYS A 79 4.29 -7.23 -2.27
C CYS A 79 2.94 -6.95 -2.92
N GLY A 80 2.98 -6.24 -4.04
CA GLY A 80 1.85 -5.99 -4.93
C GLY A 80 2.05 -6.80 -6.22
N ASP A 81 0.95 -7.19 -6.83
CA ASP A 81 0.92 -7.99 -8.06
C ASP A 81 0.01 -7.29 -9.07
N ASP A 82 0.59 -6.41 -9.89
CA ASP A 82 -0.18 -5.64 -10.85
C ASP A 82 -0.34 -6.36 -12.19
N PHE A 83 -1.55 -6.30 -12.75
CA PHE A 83 -1.79 -6.82 -14.09
C PHE A 83 -1.41 -5.78 -15.16
N ASP A 84 -0.58 -6.18 -16.12
CA ASP A 84 -0.25 -5.38 -17.30
C ASP A 84 -1.49 -5.17 -18.20
N TRP A 85 -2.33 -4.21 -17.85
CA TRP A 85 -3.58 -3.84 -18.52
C TRP A 85 -3.38 -3.44 -19.99
N ILE A 86 -2.20 -2.88 -20.33
CA ILE A 86 -1.81 -2.53 -21.70
C ILE A 86 -0.65 -3.43 -22.14
N PRO A 87 -0.82 -4.22 -23.22
CA PRO A 87 0.26 -5.06 -23.74
C PRO A 87 1.55 -4.27 -24.02
N GLY A 88 2.62 -4.64 -23.33
CA GLY A 88 3.94 -4.01 -23.48
C GLY A 88 4.18 -2.79 -22.58
N VAL A 89 3.24 -2.42 -21.71
CA VAL A 89 3.44 -1.42 -20.65
C VAL A 89 3.33 -2.14 -19.32
N LYS A 90 4.44 -2.15 -18.56
CA LYS A 90 4.46 -2.73 -17.22
C LYS A 90 3.62 -1.87 -16.28
N ASN A 91 2.64 -2.48 -15.61
CA ASN A 91 1.99 -1.88 -14.45
C ASN A 91 2.81 -2.25 -13.22
N VAL A 92 3.28 -1.25 -12.49
CA VAL A 92 4.15 -1.44 -11.32
C VAL A 92 3.38 -0.91 -10.13
N PRO A 93 3.37 -1.64 -9.00
CA PRO A 93 2.72 -1.20 -7.79
C PRO A 93 2.98 0.27 -7.46
N GLU A 94 1.95 0.99 -7.03
CA GLU A 94 1.98 2.37 -6.61
C GLU A 94 1.83 2.49 -5.08
N PRO A 95 2.84 2.07 -4.30
CA PRO A 95 2.65 1.83 -2.89
C PRO A 95 2.48 3.12 -2.09
N TYR A 96 1.55 3.10 -1.13
CA TYR A 96 1.39 4.14 -0.11
C TYR A 96 1.19 3.53 1.28
N ILE A 97 1.47 4.32 2.31
CA ILE A 97 1.38 3.87 3.71
C ILE A 97 0.13 4.45 4.37
N GLU A 98 -0.65 3.59 5.02
CA GLU A 98 -1.72 3.95 5.93
C GLU A 98 -1.31 3.61 7.38
N ILE A 99 -1.49 4.56 8.30
CA ILE A 99 -1.17 4.42 9.72
C ILE A 99 -2.46 4.65 10.51
N ARG A 100 -2.87 3.67 11.31
CA ARG A 100 -4.04 3.75 12.17
C ARG A 100 -3.61 3.81 13.64
N HIS A 101 -3.99 4.86 14.34
CA HIS A 101 -3.49 5.15 15.68
C HIS A 101 -4.54 5.84 16.56
N TYR A 102 -4.30 5.86 17.87
CA TYR A 102 -5.21 6.46 18.85
C TYR A 102 -4.65 7.74 19.52
N CYS A 103 -3.55 8.28 18.97
CA CYS A 103 -2.83 9.42 19.55
C CYS A 103 -3.74 10.64 19.82
N ASN A 104 -4.55 11.07 18.85
CA ASN A 104 -5.38 12.28 18.99
C ASN A 104 -6.83 12.00 19.39
N SER A 105 -7.30 10.76 19.23
CA SER A 105 -8.69 10.37 19.44
C SER A 105 -8.81 8.93 19.92
N GLU A 106 -9.63 8.72 20.94
CA GLU A 106 -10.01 7.38 21.44
C GLU A 106 -10.84 6.58 20.41
N LYS A 107 -11.39 7.25 19.39
CA LYS A 107 -12.07 6.57 18.27
C LYS A 107 -11.10 6.06 17.20
N GLY A 108 -9.83 6.41 17.31
CA GLY A 108 -8.81 6.17 16.30
C GLY A 108 -8.81 7.24 15.21
N ASP A 109 -7.63 7.48 14.65
CA ASP A 109 -7.35 8.35 13.53
C ASP A 109 -6.53 7.59 12.48
N VAL A 110 -6.59 8.08 11.24
CA VAL A 110 -5.88 7.50 10.10
C VAL A 110 -5.01 8.56 9.45
N PHE A 111 -3.74 8.23 9.22
CA PHE A 111 -2.83 8.97 8.36
C PHE A 111 -2.55 8.18 7.09
N GLN A 112 -2.61 8.87 5.95
CA GLN A 112 -2.08 8.34 4.70
C GLN A 112 -0.88 9.18 4.26
N LEU A 113 0.25 8.53 4.04
CA LEU A 113 1.44 9.16 3.48
C LEU A 113 1.35 9.19 1.95
N PRO A 114 2.08 10.09 1.28
CA PRO A 114 2.21 10.05 -0.17
C PRO A 114 2.76 8.72 -0.69
N GLU A 115 2.46 8.44 -1.96
CA GLU A 115 3.03 7.33 -2.71
C GLU A 115 4.57 7.38 -2.72
N PHE A 116 5.20 6.22 -2.79
CA PHE A 116 6.65 6.07 -2.88
C PHE A 116 7.04 5.03 -3.93
N ASN A 117 8.32 4.99 -4.33
CA ASN A 117 8.80 4.15 -5.43
C ASN A 117 10.11 3.40 -5.10
N THR A 118 10.27 3.03 -3.83
CA THR A 118 11.44 2.27 -3.35
C THR A 118 11.05 0.81 -3.15
N PHE A 119 11.60 -0.06 -4.01
CA PHE A 119 11.36 -1.49 -4.01
C PHE A 119 12.63 -2.27 -3.59
N VAL A 120 12.44 -3.52 -3.16
CA VAL A 120 13.50 -4.47 -2.85
C VAL A 120 14.49 -4.58 -4.04
N PRO A 121 15.81 -4.63 -3.80
CA PRO A 121 16.49 -4.82 -2.52
C PRO A 121 16.71 -3.55 -1.70
N ASN A 122 16.23 -2.39 -2.16
CA ASN A 122 16.36 -1.15 -1.41
C ASN A 122 15.29 -1.08 -0.31
N THR A 123 15.65 -0.41 0.79
CA THR A 123 14.75 -0.19 1.92
C THR A 123 14.21 1.23 1.87
N TYR A 124 12.89 1.36 2.04
CA TYR A 124 12.24 2.66 2.24
C TYR A 124 12.22 3.00 3.74
N ASP A 125 13.17 3.83 4.17
CA ASP A 125 13.20 4.36 5.53
C ASP A 125 12.43 5.68 5.59
N ILE A 126 11.27 5.66 6.24
CA ILE A 126 10.38 6.83 6.37
C ILE A 126 10.75 7.74 7.55
N GLY A 127 11.75 7.34 8.34
CA GLY A 127 12.16 8.04 9.55
C GLY A 127 11.09 8.03 10.64
N THR A 128 10.96 9.16 11.35
CA THR A 128 10.02 9.31 12.46
C THR A 128 8.78 10.13 12.05
N ILE A 129 7.62 9.53 12.27
CA ILE A 129 6.29 10.11 12.02
C ILE A 129 5.71 10.57 13.34
N ILE A 130 5.38 11.85 13.40
CA ILE A 130 4.80 12.47 14.58
C ILE A 130 3.27 12.39 14.48
N LEU A 131 2.65 11.59 15.34
CA LEU A 131 1.23 11.23 15.26
C LEU A 131 0.29 12.35 15.76
N ASP A 132 0.79 13.28 16.56
CA ASP A 132 0.00 14.38 17.12
C ASP A 132 0.02 15.67 16.27
N LYS A 133 0.67 15.64 15.11
CA LYS A 133 0.73 16.78 14.18
C LYS A 133 -0.08 16.50 12.93
N GLU A 134 -0.92 17.45 12.54
CA GLU A 134 -1.75 17.35 11.32
C GLU A 134 -0.95 17.44 10.00
N THR A 135 0.39 17.48 10.03
CA THR A 135 1.19 18.11 8.95
C THR A 135 1.89 17.18 7.97
N ARG A 136 1.60 15.88 7.90
CA ARG A 136 2.31 14.99 6.95
C ARG A 136 1.47 14.01 6.13
N GLY A 137 0.18 13.92 6.39
CA GLY A 137 -0.72 13.05 5.63
C GLY A 137 -2.04 13.74 5.35
N THR A 138 -2.65 13.38 4.22
CA THR A 138 -4.05 13.77 3.97
C THR A 138 -4.87 13.07 5.05
N LYS A 139 -5.52 13.83 5.93
CA LYS A 139 -6.39 13.27 6.98
C LYS A 139 -7.63 12.72 6.30
N THR A 140 -7.64 11.42 6.01
CA THR A 140 -8.81 10.77 5.42
C THR A 140 -9.78 10.48 6.55
N THR A 141 -10.90 11.21 6.58
CA THR A 141 -12.02 10.90 7.47
C THR A 141 -12.45 9.46 7.21
N GLN A 142 -12.54 8.63 8.25
CA GLN A 142 -13.02 7.25 8.15
C GLN A 142 -14.25 7.18 7.22
N LYS A 143 -14.06 6.60 6.02
CA LYS A 143 -15.17 6.20 5.18
C LYS A 143 -15.72 4.95 5.81
N THR A 144 -16.90 5.04 6.41
CA THR A 144 -17.58 3.91 7.04
C THR A 144 -17.60 2.74 6.05
N ASP A 145 -17.07 1.60 6.49
CA ASP A 145 -17.17 0.34 5.77
C ASP A 145 -18.65 0.07 5.47
N PRO A 146 -19.07 -0.16 4.20
CA PRO A 146 -20.45 -0.50 3.86
C PRO A 146 -20.91 -1.86 4.40
N THR A 147 -20.05 -2.57 5.13
CA THR A 147 -20.34 -3.89 5.70
C THR A 147 -20.55 -3.81 7.23
N GLN A 148 -21.50 -2.97 7.66
CA GLN A 148 -22.19 -3.11 8.95
C GLN A 148 -23.67 -2.72 8.83
#